data_AF-A0A227J3W9-F1
#
_entry.id   AF-A0A227J3W9-F1
#
_cell.length_a   1.000
_cell.length_b   1.000
_cell.length_c   1.000
_cell.angle_alpha   90.00
_cell.angle_beta   90.00
_cell.angle_gamma   90.00
#
_symmetry.space_group_name_H-M   'P 1'
#
loop_
_entity.id
_entity.type
_entity.pdbx_description
1 polymer ?
#
loop_
_entity_poly.entity_id
_entity_poly.type
_entity_poly.pdbx_seq_one_letter_code
_entity_poly.pdbx_strand_id
1 'polypeptide(L)' 'QSEIFDAMWTQLKPGGTMVYATCSITPQENVEQVKAFLARTADAQLLDSDPDQPGRQILPGEEDMDGFYYAVLTKTRA' A
#
# COMPACT_ATOMS: atom_id res chain seq x y z
N GLN A 1 -4.00 9.73 5.92
CA GLN A 1 -3.01 8.63 6.10
C GLN A 1 -1.68 8.88 5.39
N SER A 2 -1.65 9.72 4.33
CA SER A 2 -0.42 10.03 3.57
C SER A 2 0.81 10.40 4.41
N GLU A 3 0.68 11.30 5.38
CA GLU A 3 1.83 11.76 6.17
C GLU A 3 2.53 10.63 6.94
N ILE A 4 1.77 9.70 7.51
CA ILE A 4 2.33 8.53 8.21
C ILE A 4 2.99 7.59 7.21
N PHE A 5 2.35 7.35 6.06
CA PHE A 5 2.91 6.52 4.98
C PHE A 5 4.28 7.06 4.55
N ASP A 6 4.36 8.36 4.28
CA ASP A 6 5.58 9.03 3.86
C ASP A 6 6.65 8.97 4.96
N ALA A 7 6.29 9.26 6.21
CA ALA A 7 7.20 9.20 7.35
C ALA A 7 7.77 7.78 7.54
N MET A 8 6.93 6.74 7.49
CA MET A 8 7.38 5.35 7.66
C MET A 8 8.30 4.90 6.52
N TRP A 9 8.06 5.35 5.29
CA TRP A 9 8.93 5.03 4.16
C TRP A 9 10.36 5.53 4.32
N THR A 10 10.53 6.70 4.96
CA THR A 10 11.88 7.24 5.24
C THR A 10 12.67 6.36 6.19
N GLN A 11 11.98 5.67 7.12
CA GLN A 11 12.59 4.79 8.11
C GLN A 11 12.91 3.40 7.54
N LEU A 12 12.30 3.04 6.41
CA LEU A 12 12.53 1.76 5.76
C LEU A 12 13.93 1.73 5.14
N LYS A 13 14.73 0.73 5.53
CA LYS A 13 16.04 0.46 4.93
C LYS A 13 15.91 0.08 3.45
N PRO A 14 16.92 0.38 2.59
CA PRO A 14 16.95 -0.10 1.22
C PRO A 14 16.84 -1.64 1.16
N GLY A 15 16.03 -2.14 0.23
CA GLY A 15 15.66 -3.56 0.14
C GLY A 15 14.70 -4.05 1.22
N GLY A 16 14.14 -3.15 2.04
CA GLY A 16 13.10 -3.46 3.02
C GLY A 16 11.73 -3.60 2.36
N THR A 17 10.81 -4.27 3.07
CA THR A 17 9.42 -4.42 2.66
C THR A 17 8.51 -3.70 3.66
N MET A 18 7.55 -2.94 3.15
CA MET A 18 6.51 -2.29 3.93
C MET A 18 5.14 -2.75 3.45
N VAL A 19 4.27 -3.05 4.40
CA VAL A 19 2.87 -3.39 4.14
C VAL A 19 2.03 -2.21 4.61
N TYR A 20 1.30 -1.59 3.69
CA TYR A 20 0.28 -0.59 4.00
C TYR A 20 -1.05 -1.30 4.10
N ALA A 21 -1.76 -1.18 5.23
CA ALA A 21 -3.02 -1.87 5.45
C ALA A 21 -4.06 -1.00 6.17
N THR A 22 -5.34 -1.17 5.83
CA THR A 22 -6.48 -0.45 6.41
C THR A 22 -7.66 -1.40 6.61
N CYS A 23 -8.54 -1.10 7.56
CA CYS A 23 -9.85 -1.75 7.73
C CYS A 23 -10.97 -0.97 7.01
N SER A 24 -10.65 -0.35 5.87
CA SER A 24 -11.56 0.49 5.09
C SER A 24 -11.84 -0.16 3.74
N ILE A 25 -12.98 0.21 3.14
CA ILE A 25 -13.34 -0.13 1.76
C ILE A 25 -13.31 1.09 0.84
N THR A 26 -12.93 2.26 1.36
CA THR A 26 -12.97 3.51 0.59
C THR A 26 -11.74 3.60 -0.32
N PRO A 27 -11.92 3.83 -1.64
CA PRO A 27 -10.80 3.93 -2.57
C PRO A 27 -9.77 5.00 -2.18
N GLN A 28 -10.23 6.11 -1.58
CA GLN A 28 -9.41 7.24 -1.14
C GLN A 28 -8.37 6.84 -0.09
N GLU A 29 -8.71 5.89 0.79
CA GLU A 29 -7.80 5.40 1.83
C GLU A 29 -6.93 4.23 1.35
N ASN A 30 -7.30 3.62 0.22
CA ASN A 30 -6.77 2.32 -0.23
C ASN A 30 -5.99 2.48 -1.54
N VAL A 31 -6.60 2.12 -2.67
CA VAL A 31 -5.99 2.14 -4.00
C VAL A 31 -5.47 3.52 -4.37
N GLU A 32 -6.25 4.58 -4.15
CA GLU A 32 -5.85 5.94 -4.53
C GLU A 32 -4.66 6.42 -3.70
N GLN A 33 -4.64 6.08 -2.41
CA GLN A 33 -3.54 6.43 -1.51
C GLN A 33 -2.22 5.75 -1.93
N VAL A 34 -2.28 4.47 -2.31
CA VAL A 34 -1.08 3.73 -2.77
C VAL A 34 -0.64 4.19 -4.16
N LYS A 35 -1.57 4.46 -5.09
CA LYS A 35 -1.24 5.05 -6.41
C LYS A 35 -0.55 6.39 -6.27
N ALA A 36 -1.10 7.28 -5.45
CA ALA A 36 -0.51 8.59 -5.19
C ALA A 36 0.88 8.45 -4.55
N PHE A 37 1.10 7.43 -3.72
CA PHE A 37 2.40 7.15 -3.11
C PHE A 37 3.42 6.67 -4.14
N LEU A 38 3.07 5.67 -4.96
CA LEU A 38 3.94 5.17 -6.02
C LEU A 38 4.32 6.26 -7.03
N ALA A 39 3.40 7.16 -7.37
CA ALA A 39 3.65 8.25 -8.31
C ALA A 39 4.67 9.29 -7.79
N ARG A 40 4.76 9.49 -6.47
CA ARG A 40 5.69 10.48 -5.86
C ARG A 40 6.97 9.89 -5.30
N THR A 41 7.05 8.56 -5.17
CA THR A 41 8.13 7.85 -4.50
C THR A 41 8.85 6.92 -5.48
N ALA A 42 9.87 7.43 -6.17
CA ALA A 42 10.53 6.72 -7.27
C ALA A 42 11.28 5.44 -6.85
N ASP A 43 11.68 5.33 -5.58
CA ASP A 43 12.35 4.14 -5.04
C ASP A 43 11.38 3.09 -4.47
N ALA A 44 10.07 3.31 -4.61
CA ALA A 44 9.04 2.36 -4.24
C ALA A 44 8.67 1.44 -5.41
N GLN A 45 8.72 0.14 -5.15
CA GLN A 45 8.24 -0.89 -6.06
C GLN A 45 7.07 -1.62 -5.43
N LEU A 46 5.97 -1.74 -6.17
CA LEU A 46 4.83 -2.54 -5.78
C LEU A 46 5.16 -4.03 -5.96
N LEU A 47 4.78 -4.85 -4.97
CA LEU A 47 4.92 -6.30 -5.02
C LEU A 47 3.55 -6.96 -5.14
N ASP A 48 3.51 -8.05 -5.90
CA ASP A 48 2.38 -9.01 -5.98
C ASP A 48 1.01 -8.39 -6.26
N SER A 49 0.95 -7.26 -6.97
CA SER A 49 -0.29 -6.62 -7.43
C SER A 49 -0.07 -5.74 -8.66
N ASP A 50 -1.17 -5.38 -9.33
CA ASP A 50 -1.16 -4.57 -10.55
C ASP A 50 -0.90 -3.08 -10.22
N PRO A 51 0.04 -2.39 -10.88
CA PRO A 51 0.21 -0.94 -10.71
C PRO A 51 -1.06 -0.12 -10.97
N ASP A 52 -1.96 -0.57 -11.85
CA ASP A 52 -3.24 0.07 -12.14
C ASP A 52 -4.30 -0.23 -11.07
N GLN A 53 -4.11 -1.26 -10.24
CA GLN A 53 -4.95 -1.59 -9.08
C GLN A 53 -4.07 -2.13 -7.94
N PRO A 54 -3.27 -1.27 -7.28
CA PRO A 54 -2.29 -1.74 -6.33
C PRO A 54 -2.96 -2.35 -5.09
N GLY A 55 -2.34 -3.41 -4.57
CA GLY A 55 -2.81 -4.12 -3.39
C GLY A 55 -3.97 -5.08 -3.64
N ARG A 56 -4.65 -5.47 -2.55
CA ARG A 56 -5.84 -6.32 -2.54
C ARG A 56 -6.88 -5.70 -1.61
N GLN A 57 -8.10 -5.54 -2.13
CA GLN A 57 -9.28 -5.22 -1.34
C GLN A 57 -10.00 -6.52 -0.98
N ILE A 58 -10.32 -6.67 0.30
CA ILE A 58 -11.22 -7.68 0.85
C ILE A 58 -12.51 -6.94 1.18
N LEU A 59 -13.63 -7.44 0.67
CA LEU A 59 -14.95 -6.85 0.93
C LEU A 59 -15.62 -7.53 2.13
N PRO A 60 -16.48 -6.81 2.88
CA PRO A 60 -17.22 -7.40 3.98
C PRO A 60 -17.98 -8.65 3.55
N GLY A 61 -17.82 -9.75 4.28
CA GLY A 61 -18.44 -11.04 3.99
C GLY A 61 -17.65 -11.93 3.02
N GLU A 62 -16.54 -11.45 2.45
CA GLU A 62 -15.53 -12.33 1.86
C GLU A 62 -14.82 -13.08 2.99
N GLU A 63 -14.85 -14.42 2.97
CA GLU A 63 -14.24 -15.28 4.00
C GLU A 63 -14.71 -14.99 5.45
N ASP A 64 -15.95 -14.51 5.63
CA ASP A 64 -16.50 -14.05 6.92
C ASP A 64 -15.66 -12.93 7.58
N MET A 65 -14.90 -12.17 6.79
CA MET A 65 -14.06 -11.08 7.28
C MET A 65 -14.70 -9.70 7.10
N ASP A 66 -14.25 -8.76 7.95
CA ASP A 66 -14.54 -7.34 7.80
C ASP A 66 -13.82 -6.77 6.57
N GLY A 67 -14.32 -5.64 6.05
CA GLY A 67 -13.69 -4.94 4.93
C GLY A 67 -12.25 -4.56 5.26
N PHE A 68 -11.30 -4.99 4.42
CA PHE A 68 -9.87 -4.82 4.66
C PHE A 68 -9.12 -4.55 3.36
N TYR A 69 -8.01 -3.84 3.45
CA TYR A 69 -7.13 -3.59 2.31
C TYR A 69 -5.68 -3.72 2.72
N TYR A 70 -4.86 -4.26 1.82
CA TYR A 70 -3.40 -4.23 1.98
C TYR A 70 -2.68 -4.06 0.65
N ALA A 71 -1.54 -3.37 0.67
CA ALA A 71 -0.59 -3.28 -0.42
C ALA A 71 0.83 -3.51 0.11
N VAL A 72 1.62 -4.28 -0.65
CA VAL A 72 3.00 -4.62 -0.30
C VAL A 72 3.94 -3.84 -1.20
N LEU A 73 4.86 -3.08 -0.60
CA LEU A 73 5.84 -2.29 -1.31
C LEU A 73 7.25 -2.64 -0.84
N THR A 74 8.21 -2.63 -1.76
CA THR A 74 9.63 -2.77 -1.45
C THR A 74 10.40 -1.53 -1.85
N LYS A 75 11.38 -1.16 -1.02
CA LYS A 75 12.28 -0.06 -1.31
C LYS A 75 13.46 -0.58 -2.11
N THR A 76 13.74 0.02 -3.26
CA THR A 76 14.86 -0.42 -4.10
C THR A 76 16.18 -0.32 -3.34
N ARG A 77 17.07 -1.29 -3.57
CA ARG A 77 18.47 -1.15 -3.18
C ARG A 77 19.13 -0.21 -4.18
N ALA A 78 19.60 0.95 -3.71
CA ALA A 78 20.48 1.82 -4.50
C ALA A 78 21.81 1.12 -4.81
#